data_AF-A0A314XLX6-F1
#
_entry.id   AF-A0A314XLX6-F1
#
_cell.length_a   1.000
_cell.length_b   1.000
_cell.length_c   1.000
_cell.angle_alpha   90.00
_cell.angle_beta   90.00
_cell.angle_gamma   90.00
#
_symmetry.space_group_name_H-M   'P 1'
#
loop_
_entity.id
_entity.type
_entity.pdbx_description
1 polymer ?
#
loop_
_entity_poly.entity_id
_entity_poly.type
_entity_poly.pdbx_seq_one_letter_code
_entity_poly.pdbx_strand_id
1 'polypeptide(L)' 'MGGFDTYCEGDEIYTSVPTEAKKARLEKFEIPTKIKLLSEPWTPESGLVTAALKLKRDVIKKAFSEDLSKLYAS' A
#
# COMPACT_ATOMS: atom_id res chain seq x y z
N MET A 1 3.08 20.74 13.38
CA MET A 1 2.55 20.14 12.13
C MET A 1 2.99 18.69 12.15
N GLY A 2 2.07 17.75 12.29
CA GLY A 2 2.39 16.31 12.23
C GLY A 2 2.85 15.95 10.82
N GLY A 3 3.94 15.18 10.72
CA GLY A 3 4.42 14.65 9.45
C GLY A 3 3.49 13.56 8.91
N PHE A 4 3.68 13.18 7.64
CA PHE A 4 2.91 12.12 6.99
C PHE A 4 3.04 10.76 7.72
N ASP A 5 4.13 10.58 8.47
CA ASP A 5 4.42 9.39 9.27
C ASP A 5 3.31 9.03 10.27
N THR A 6 2.64 10.03 10.85
CA THR A 6 1.62 9.80 11.89
C THR A 6 0.38 9.08 11.36
N TYR A 7 0.13 9.14 10.04
CA TYR A 7 -1.01 8.44 9.42
C TYR A 7 -0.74 6.95 9.20
N CYS A 8 0.53 6.55 9.11
CA CYS A 8 0.90 5.15 8.91
C CYS A 8 0.96 4.34 10.20
N GLU A 9 0.81 4.99 11.36
CA GLU A 9 0.82 4.39 12.69
C GLU A 9 -0.58 4.03 13.21
N GLY A 10 -1.65 4.51 12.55
CA GLY A 10 -3.03 4.31 12.98
C GLY A 10 -3.70 3.05 12.41
N ASP A 11 -4.46 2.35 13.24
CA ASP A 11 -5.23 1.17 12.83
C ASP A 11 -6.42 1.49 11.89
N GLU A 12 -6.79 2.77 11.77
CA GLU A 12 -7.94 3.24 11.01
C GLU A 12 -7.91 2.78 9.55
N ILE A 13 -6.72 2.77 8.93
CA ILE A 13 -6.56 2.46 7.51
C ILE A 13 -6.86 0.99 7.22
N TYR A 14 -6.51 0.08 8.14
CA TYR A 14 -6.81 -1.35 7.98
C TYR A 14 -8.32 -1.62 7.99
N THR A 15 -9.10 -0.78 8.66
CA THR A 15 -10.57 -0.90 8.72
C THR A 15 -11.28 -0.22 7.56
N SER A 16 -10.70 0.85 6.99
CA SER A 16 -11.32 1.62 5.92
C SER A 16 -11.28 0.87 4.58
N VAL A 17 -10.18 0.20 4.26
CA VAL A 17 -10.02 -0.57 3.01
C VAL A 17 -11.13 -1.62 2.80
N PRO A 18 -11.40 -2.56 3.74
CA PRO A 18 -12.49 -3.52 3.56
C PRO A 18 -13.87 -2.87 3.59
N THR A 19 -14.03 -1.73 4.26
CA THR A 19 -15.29 -0.98 4.31
C THR A 19 -15.61 -0.38 2.93
N GLU A 20 -14.65 0.29 2.30
CA GLU A 20 -14.81 0.87 0.97
C GLU A 20 -14.94 -0.20 -0.12
N ALA A 21 -14.19 -1.31 0.00
CA ALA A 21 -14.32 -2.44 -0.92
C ALA A 21 -15.72 -3.07 -0.89
N LYS A 22 -16.32 -3.22 0.31
CA LYS A 22 -17.72 -3.67 0.46
C LYS A 22 -18.71 -2.69 -0.17
N LYS A 23 -18.51 -1.38 -0.01
CA LYS A 23 -19.34 -0.35 -0.65
C LYS A 23 -19.24 -0.42 -2.18
N ALA A 24 -18.05 -0.71 -2.70
CA ALA A 24 -17.79 -0.93 -4.12
C ALA A 24 -18.29 -2.29 -4.66
N ARG A 25 -18.88 -3.13 -3.80
CA ARG A 25 -19.41 -4.47 -4.15
C ARG A 25 -18.35 -5.41 -4.71
N LEU A 26 -17.11 -5.30 -4.23
CA LEU A 26 -16.03 -6.20 -4.60
C LEU A 26 -16.21 -7.58 -3.96
N GLU A 27 -15.80 -8.62 -4.69
CA GLU A 27 -15.79 -9.98 -4.18
C GLU A 27 -14.70 -10.17 -3.12
N LYS A 28 -14.89 -11.14 -2.22
CA LYS A 28 -13.96 -11.34 -1.08
C LYS A 28 -12.51 -11.56 -1.51
N PHE A 29 -12.26 -12.13 -2.67
CA PHE A 29 -10.92 -12.39 -3.19
C PHE A 29 -10.26 -11.14 -3.82
N GLU A 30 -11.03 -10.08 -4.09
CA GLU A 30 -10.52 -8.81 -4.61
C GLU A 30 -10.07 -7.86 -3.49
N ILE A 31 -10.46 -8.16 -2.23
CA ILE A 31 -10.17 -7.33 -1.07
C ILE A 31 -8.82 -7.73 -0.47
N PRO A 32 -7.83 -6.81 -0.40
CA PRO A 32 -6.55 -7.09 0.25
C PRO A 32 -6.73 -7.38 1.75
N THR A 33 -6.18 -8.50 2.22
CA THR A 33 -6.28 -8.93 3.63
C THR A 33 -5.02 -8.65 4.44
N LYS A 34 -3.86 -8.63 3.78
CA LYS A 34 -2.57 -8.32 4.38
C LYS A 34 -2.06 -7.02 3.74
N ILE A 35 -1.94 -5.96 4.53
CA ILE A 35 -1.56 -4.62 4.08
C ILE A 35 -0.39 -4.16 4.94
N LYS A 36 0.59 -3.48 4.33
CA LYS A 36 1.68 -2.80 5.02
C LYS A 36 1.60 -1.31 4.68
N LEU A 37 1.50 -0.46 5.69
CA LEU A 37 1.57 0.99 5.52
C LEU A 37 3.04 1.41 5.42
N LEU A 38 3.32 2.34 4.51
CA LEU A 38 4.65 2.87 4.26
C LEU A 38 4.58 4.38 4.44
N SER A 39 5.42 4.92 5.31
CA SER A 39 5.55 6.37 5.49
C SER A 39 6.22 7.05 4.31
N GLU A 40 7.11 6.34 3.62
CA GLU A 40 7.87 6.86 2.49
C GLU A 40 6.99 7.00 1.23
N PRO A 41 6.80 8.23 0.70
CA PRO A 41 5.96 8.45 -0.47
C PRO A 41 6.63 7.94 -1.76
N TRP A 42 5.81 7.47 -2.70
CA TRP A 42 6.30 7.05 -4.01
C TRP A 42 6.41 8.26 -4.95
N THR A 43 7.63 8.70 -5.19
CA THR A 43 7.92 9.86 -6.06
C THR A 43 8.60 9.44 -7.37
N PRO A 44 8.52 10.26 -8.44
CA PRO A 44 9.27 9.99 -9.67
C PRO A 44 10.79 9.85 -9.43
N GLU A 45 11.33 10.62 -8.47
CA GLU A 45 12.74 10.63 -8.10
C GLU A 45 13.16 9.34 -7.40
N SER A 46 12.27 8.74 -6.59
CA SER A 46 12.48 7.40 -6.01
C SER A 46 12.51 6.29 -7.07
N GLY A 47 12.07 6.59 -8.30
CA GLY A 47 12.02 5.65 -9.40
C GLY A 47 10.86 4.64 -9.32
N LEU A 48 10.01 4.68 -8.28
CA LEU A 48 8.88 3.78 -8.09
C LEU A 48 7.67 4.10 -8.99
N VAL A 49 7.54 5.37 -9.37
CA VAL A 49 6.48 5.85 -10.26
C VAL A 49 7.06 6.58 -11.46
N THR A 50 6.23 6.79 -12.48
CA THR A 50 6.54 7.67 -13.61
C THR A 50 6.33 9.14 -13.22
N ALA A 51 6.81 10.08 -14.04
CA ALA A 51 6.56 11.51 -13.84
C ALA A 51 5.06 11.86 -13.81
N ALA A 52 4.20 11.02 -14.40
CA ALA A 52 2.74 11.14 -14.34
C ALA A 52 2.11 10.33 -13.19
N LEU A 53 2.90 9.93 -12.18
CA LEU A 53 2.50 9.15 -11.00
C LEU A 53 1.88 7.77 -11.31
N LYS A 54 2.09 7.25 -12.53
CA LYS A 54 1.75 5.85 -12.84
C LYS A 54 2.73 4.89 -12.18
N LEU A 55 2.23 3.81 -11.61
CA LEU A 55 3.01 2.78 -10.92
C LEU A 55 3.93 2.02 -11.87
N LYS A 56 5.22 1.90 -11.53
CA LYS A 56 6.14 0.98 -12.21
C LYS A 56 6.13 -0.37 -11.49
N ARG A 57 5.12 -1.20 -11.82
CA ARG A 57 4.82 -2.46 -11.12
C ARG A 57 6.02 -3.38 -10.91
N ASP A 58 6.86 -3.57 -11.93
CA ASP A 58 8.04 -4.45 -11.83
C ASP A 58 9.11 -3.91 -10.87
N VAL A 59 9.29 -2.58 -10.84
CA VAL A 59 10.25 -1.93 -9.94
C VAL A 59 9.75 -2.02 -8.50
N ILE A 60 8.47 -1.69 -8.28
CA ILE A 60 7.82 -1.78 -6.96
C ILE A 60 7.89 -3.22 -6.45
N LYS A 61 7.54 -4.21 -7.28
CA LYS A 61 7.58 -5.63 -6.89
C LYS A 61 8.98 -6.07 -6.46
N LYS A 62 10.03 -5.61 -7.16
CA LYS A 62 11.42 -5.90 -6.78
C LYS A 62 11.80 -5.22 -5.47
N ALA A 63 11.51 -3.93 -5.34
CA ALA A 63 11.84 -3.12 -4.16
C ALA A 63 11.22 -3.66 -2.86
N PHE A 64 9.97 -4.13 -2.92
CA PHE A 64 9.24 -4.63 -1.75
C PHE A 64 9.11 -6.17 -1.69
N SER A 65 9.89 -6.89 -2.49
CA SER A 65 9.79 -8.36 -2.58
C SER A 65 10.01 -9.06 -1.23
N GLU A 66 11.00 -8.61 -0.47
CA GLU A 66 11.31 -9.15 0.86
C GLU A 66 10.21 -8.82 1.87
N ASP A 67 9.70 -7.58 1.86
CA ASP A 67 8.61 -7.14 2.72
C ASP A 67 7.31 -7.91 2.45
N LEU A 68 6.96 -8.11 1.18
CA LEU A 68 5.82 -8.92 0.78
C LEU A 68 6.02 -10.38 1.22
N SER A 69 7.23 -10.93 1.08
CA SER A 69 7.53 -12.30 1.51
C SER A 69 7.32 -12.46 3.02
N LYS A 70 7.79 -11.50 3.84
CA LYS A 70 7.56 -11.49 5.29
C LYS A 70 6.07 -11.31 5.63
N LEU A 71 5.37 -10.45 4.92
CA LEU A 71 3.95 -10.18 5.15
C LEU A 71 3.07 -11.44 4.93
N TYR A 72 3.39 -12.22 3.90
CA TYR A 72 2.65 -13.45 3.56
C TYR A 72 3.20 -14.73 4.20
N ALA A 73 4.36 -14.68 4.88
CA ALA A 73 4.87 -15.80 5.66
C ALA A 73 4.11 -16.04 6.99
N SER A 74 3.10 -15.21 7.29
CA SER A 74 2.30 -15.22 8.54
C SER A 74 0.86 -15.69 8.35
#